data_AF-A0A970S7L9-F1
#
_entry.id   AF-A0A970S7L9-F1
#
_cell.length_a   1.000
_cell.length_b   1.000
_cell.length_c   1.000
_cell.angle_alpha   90.00
_cell.angle_beta   90.00
_cell.angle_gamma   90.00
#
_symmetry.space_group_name_H-M   'P 1'
#
loop_
_entity.id
_entity.type
_entity.pdbx_description
1 polymer ?
#
loop_
_entity_poly.entity_id
_entity_poly.type
_entity_poly.pdbx_seq_one_letter_code
_entity_poly.pdbx_strand_id
1 'polypeptide(L)' 'MNIEIKEAQELPAQIQTLAKHAAQEGFDFVHRLIEEWESGKNRFDQPGEFLLFVYDGEQLVA' A
#
# COMPACT_ATOMS: atom_id res chain seq x y z
N MET A 1 -13.18 8.19 -12.73
CA MET A 1 -13.04 7.32 -11.56
C MET A 1 -13.71 6.00 -11.84
N ASN A 2 -12.89 5.01 -12.16
CA ASN A 2 -13.24 3.61 -12.15
C ASN A 2 -12.50 2.97 -10.98
N ILE A 3 -13.12 3.08 -9.79
CA ILE A 3 -12.49 2.67 -8.53
C ILE A 3 -12.63 1.17 -8.33
N GLU A 4 -11.51 0.51 -8.09
CA GLU A 4 -11.44 -0.90 -7.73
C GLU A 4 -10.64 -1.07 -6.43
N ILE A 5 -11.14 -1.89 -5.52
CA ILE A 5 -10.45 -2.22 -4.26
C ILE A 5 -9.99 -3.68 -4.35
N LYS A 6 -8.70 -3.91 -4.12
CA LYS A 6 -8.07 -5.24 -4.21
C LYS A 6 -7.35 -5.57 -2.92
N GLU A 7 -7.55 -6.80 -2.45
CA GLU A 7 -6.71 -7.37 -1.39
C GLU A 7 -5.29 -7.58 -1.90
N ALA A 8 -4.32 -7.17 -1.09
CA ALA A 8 -2.91 -7.25 -1.40
C ALA A 8 -2.40 -8.67 -1.14
N GLN A 9 -2.04 -9.37 -2.21
CA GLN A 9 -1.21 -10.58 -2.11
C GLN A 9 0.27 -10.23 -1.99
N GLU A 10 0.67 -9.11 -2.60
CA GLU A 10 2.02 -8.54 -2.61
C GLU A 10 1.92 -7.02 -2.68
N LEU A 11 3.02 -6.33 -2.37
CA LEU A 11 3.08 -4.88 -2.63
C LEU A 11 3.17 -4.61 -4.14
N PRO A 12 2.29 -3.76 -4.70
CA PRO A 12 2.37 -3.39 -6.10
C PRO A 12 3.62 -2.54 -6.36
N ALA A 13 4.21 -2.65 -7.55
CA ALA A 13 5.39 -1.85 -7.92
C ALA A 13 5.16 -0.32 -7.79
N GLN A 14 3.90 0.13 -7.92
CA GLN A 14 3.51 1.53 -7.78
C GLN A 14 3.52 2.05 -6.34
N ILE A 15 3.67 1.19 -5.31
CA ILE A 15 3.68 1.58 -3.90
C ILE A 15 4.76 2.62 -3.58
N GLN A 16 5.91 2.53 -4.26
CA GLN A 16 7.02 3.46 -4.10
C GLN A 16 6.67 4.86 -4.61
N THR A 17 5.83 4.96 -5.65
CA THR A 17 5.33 6.25 -6.14
C THR A 17 4.34 6.85 -5.14
N LEU A 18 3.43 6.04 -4.61
CA LEU A 18 2.49 6.48 -3.57
C LEU A 18 3.23 6.95 -2.31
N ALA A 19 4.28 6.23 -1.91
CA ALA A 19 5.12 6.57 -0.77
C ALA A 19 5.82 7.92 -0.96
N LYS A 20 6.33 8.21 -2.17
CA LYS A 20 6.93 9.51 -2.50
C LYS A 20 5.93 10.65 -2.42
N HIS A 21 4.72 10.48 -2.96
CA HIS A 21 3.68 11.51 -2.89
C HIS A 21 3.25 11.78 -1.44
N ALA A 22 3.00 10.72 -0.66
CA ALA A 22 2.68 10.84 0.76
C ALA A 22 3.79 11.57 1.53
N ALA A 23 5.05 11.23 1.30
CA ALA A 23 6.18 11.88 1.95
C ALA A 23 6.29 13.38 1.60
N GLN A 24 5.98 13.78 0.36
CA GLN A 24 5.92 15.20 -0.04
C GLN A 24 4.83 15.97 0.72
N GLU A 25 3.77 15.29 1.14
CA GLU A 25 2.70 15.84 1.98
C GLU A 25 2.99 15.73 3.48
N GLY A 26 4.17 15.22 3.87
CA GLY A 26 4.59 15.07 5.27
C GLY A 26 4.12 13.77 5.93
N PHE A 27 3.68 12.80 5.14
CA PHE A 27 3.18 11.52 5.61
C PHE A 27 4.19 10.37 5.39
N ASP A 28 4.53 9.67 6.47
CA ASP A 28 5.54 8.59 6.44
C ASP A 28 4.93 7.18 6.56
N PHE A 29 3.61 7.06 6.67
CA PHE A 29 2.95 5.79 6.92
C PHE A 29 3.11 4.78 5.77
N VAL A 30 3.22 5.23 4.53
CA VAL A 30 3.44 4.32 3.38
C VAL A 30 4.87 3.78 3.37
N HIS A 31 5.86 4.61 3.73
CA HIS A 31 7.25 4.15 3.88
C HIS A 31 7.35 3.11 5.01
N ARG A 32 6.75 3.40 6.16
CA ARG A 32 6.67 2.43 7.26
C ARG A 32 5.97 1.13 6.85
N LEU A 33 4.88 1.21 6.10
CA LEU A 33 4.19 0.03 5.58
C LEU A 33 5.13 -0.82 4.71
N ILE A 34 5.89 -0.20 3.79
CA ILE A 34 6.86 -0.90 2.94
C ILE A 34 7.93 -1.57 3.79
N GLU A 35 8.52 -0.86 4.76
CA GLU A 35 9.57 -1.41 5.64
C GLU A 35 9.06 -2.57 6.51
N GLU A 36 7.88 -2.41 7.13
CA GLU A 36 7.29 -3.45 7.97
C GLU A 36 6.82 -4.65 7.16
N TRP A 37 6.34 -4.43 5.93
CA TRP A 37 6.13 -5.48 4.95
C TRP A 37 7.48 -6.13 4.71
N GLU A 38 8.43 -5.53 3.99
CA GLU A 38 9.71 -6.14 3.58
C GLU A 38 10.45 -6.92 4.69
N SER A 39 10.49 -6.40 5.92
CA SER A 39 11.10 -7.05 7.08
C SER A 39 10.33 -8.27 7.62
N GLY A 40 9.07 -8.44 7.24
CA GLY A 40 8.15 -9.45 7.75
C GLY A 40 7.53 -9.11 9.10
N LYS A 41 7.74 -7.89 9.60
CA LYS A 41 7.21 -7.44 10.88
C LYS A 41 5.69 -7.30 10.86
N ASN A 42 5.14 -6.84 9.74
CA ASN A 42 3.69 -6.78 9.52
C ASN A 42 3.38 -7.08 8.05
N ARG A 43 2.78 -8.24 7.79
CA ARG A 43 2.31 -8.67 6.46
C ARG A 43 0.78 -8.66 6.36
N PHE A 44 0.09 -8.22 7.41
CA PHE A 44 -1.36 -8.28 7.52
C PHE A 44 -1.91 -9.69 7.24
N ASP A 45 -1.18 -10.73 7.67
CA ASP A 45 -1.43 -12.14 7.38
C ASP A 45 -1.97 -12.92 8.60
N GLN A 46 -2.25 -12.22 9.71
CA GLN A 46 -2.84 -12.83 10.90
C GLN A 46 -4.38 -12.90 10.80
N PRO A 47 -5.03 -13.76 11.61
CA PRO A 47 -6.49 -13.89 11.57
C PRO A 47 -7.21 -12.55 11.78
N GLY A 48 -7.96 -12.12 10.75
CA GLY A 48 -8.72 -10.87 10.77
C GLY A 48 -7.96 -9.65 10.25
N GLU A 49 -6.72 -9.81 9.83
CA GLU A 49 -5.94 -8.78 9.13
C GLU A 49 -6.06 -8.96 7.61
N PHE A 50 -6.02 -7.84 6.89
CA PHE A 50 -5.86 -7.81 5.44
C PHE A 50 -5.37 -6.41 5.03
N LEU A 51 -4.59 -6.35 3.97
CA LEU A 51 -4.17 -5.09 3.34
C LEU A 51 -4.98 -4.89 2.05
N LEU A 52 -5.52 -3.69 1.85
CA LEU A 52 -6.28 -3.33 0.65
C LEU A 52 -5.58 -2.19 -0.08
N PHE A 53 -5.63 -2.24 -1.40
CA PHE A 53 -5.23 -1.16 -2.28
C PHE A 53 -6.40 -0.70 -3.14
N VAL A 54 -6.43 0.60 -3.42
CA VAL A 54 -7.43 1.24 -4.25
C VAL A 54 -6.79 1.68 -5.57
N TYR A 55 -7.43 1.33 -6.67
CA TYR A 55 -7.00 1.68 -8.02
C TYR A 55 -8.04 2.54 -8.72
N ASP A 56 -7.62 3.58 -9.45
CA ASP A 56 -8.42 4.24 -10.48
C ASP A 56 -7.91 3.79 -11.86
N GLY A 57 -8.60 2.82 -12.46
CA GLY A 57 -8.06 2.09 -13.61
C GLY A 57 -6.83 1.26 -13.23
N GLU A 58 -5.67 1.56 -13.82
CA GLU A 58 -4.40 0.88 -13.50
C GLU A 58 -3.55 1.63 -12.47
N GLN A 59 -3.95 2.84 -12.07
CA GLN A 59 -3.20 3.68 -11.16
C GLN A 59 -3.54 3.37 -9.71
N LEU A 60 -2.54 3.05 -8.90
CA LEU A 60 -2.64 2.96 -7.44
C LEU A 60 -2.86 4.36 -6.86
N VAL A 61 -3.94 4.53 -6.11
CA VAL A 61 -4.33 5.83 -5.51
C VAL A 61 -4.47 5.80 -3.99
N ALA A 62 -4.61 4.61 -3.38
CA ALA A 62 -4.53 4.42 -1.93
C ALA A 62 -4.09 2.99 -1.58
#